data_AF-A0A067F7Y1-F1
#
_entry.id   AF-A0A067F7Y1-F1
#
_cell.length_a   1.000
_cell.length_b   1.000
_cell.length_c   1.000
_cell.angle_alpha   90.00
_cell.angle_beta   90.00
_cell.angle_gamma   90.00
#
_symmetry.space_group_name_H-M   'P 1'
#
loop_
_entity.id
_entity.type
_entity.pdbx_description
1 polymer ?
#
loop_
_entity_poly.entity_id
_entity_poly.type
_entity_poly.pdbx_seq_one_letter_code
_entity_poly.pdbx_strand_id
1 'polypeptide(L)'
;VFFGSWGSANVPIPWKEVETKLFALNVVSEVVLQEGQAFDFSVIMQLVAVLSASRSEELKGFMHIVYRSLADVIGSYSKWISAFQTNARPLLLFLAAGISEAVSSNACASALRKICEDASALIDEPSNLEILMWIGEALEKRHLPLEDEEEVVGAISLILGSVSNKELKNNLLARLLSSSYEAIGKLIDGDNNHSLIHNPATYTQILSSATRGLYRMGTVFSHLPVPLPTNPAGDDPIFALLRVFWPMLEKLFRSEHMENGNLSTAACRALSLAIQSSGQHFVTLLPQVLDCLSTNFVSFQNHECYIRTASVVIEEFGHKDEYGPLFVTTFERFSQAASVRALNSSYICDQEPDLVEAYTNFASTFVRTSRKEVLAASGALLEVSFQKAAICCTAMHRGAALAAMSYLSCFLEECLASLLGYTTSIPEGSFNAMAIQVISHSGEGLVSNVVYALLGVSAMSRVNTSFNLKYAIFFYKKYKY
;
A
#
# COMPACT_ATOMS: atom_id res chain seq x y z
N VAL A 1 -32.28 -21.63 -13.94
CA VAL A 1 -32.54 -20.17 -13.93
C VAL A 1 -32.59 -19.56 -15.33
N PHE A 2 -31.75 -20.00 -16.29
CA PHE A 2 -31.72 -19.48 -17.66
C PHE A 2 -32.27 -20.43 -18.75
N PHE A 3 -33.24 -21.29 -18.42
CA PHE A 3 -33.81 -22.21 -19.41
C PHE A 3 -35.07 -21.60 -20.04
N GLY A 4 -34.88 -21.03 -21.23
CA GLY A 4 -35.98 -20.58 -22.09
C GLY A 4 -35.47 -20.08 -23.43
N SER A 5 -35.36 -20.96 -24.43
CA SER A 5 -35.44 -20.65 -25.87
C SER A 5 -34.88 -19.27 -26.31
N TRP A 6 -33.60 -18.97 -26.03
CA TRP A 6 -32.93 -17.78 -26.58
C TRP A 6 -32.33 -18.01 -27.97
N GLY A 7 -32.54 -19.19 -28.55
CA GLY A 7 -31.91 -19.62 -29.81
C GLY A 7 -32.61 -19.18 -31.11
N SER A 8 -33.63 -18.33 -31.08
CA SER A 8 -34.26 -17.81 -32.30
C SER A 8 -33.77 -16.39 -32.58
N ALA A 9 -33.18 -16.17 -33.76
CA ALA A 9 -32.58 -14.89 -34.18
C ALA A 9 -33.56 -13.69 -34.26
N ASN A 10 -34.86 -13.89 -33.99
CA ASN A 10 -35.91 -12.88 -34.20
C ASN A 10 -36.64 -12.42 -32.92
N VAL A 11 -36.19 -12.82 -31.72
CA VAL A 11 -36.82 -12.40 -30.45
C VAL A 11 -35.90 -11.44 -29.69
N PRO A 12 -36.38 -10.24 -29.30
CA PRO A 12 -35.59 -9.29 -28.53
C PRO A 12 -35.23 -9.84 -27.15
N ILE A 13 -33.97 -9.70 -26.74
CA ILE A 13 -33.49 -10.16 -25.43
C ILE A 13 -34.16 -9.33 -24.32
N PRO A 14 -34.83 -9.96 -23.33
CA PRO A 14 -35.48 -9.25 -22.24
C PRO A 14 -34.45 -8.81 -21.18
N TRP A 15 -33.64 -7.80 -21.49
CA TRP A 15 -32.48 -7.39 -20.68
C TRP A 15 -32.78 -7.14 -19.20
N LYS A 16 -33.97 -6.61 -18.86
CA LYS A 16 -34.39 -6.43 -17.45
C LYS A 16 -34.51 -7.75 -16.70
N GLU A 17 -35.09 -8.76 -17.32
CA GLU A 17 -35.21 -10.09 -16.71
C GLU A 17 -33.85 -10.78 -16.63
N VAL A 18 -32.99 -10.58 -17.63
CA VAL A 18 -31.60 -11.06 -17.60
C VAL A 18 -30.85 -10.45 -16.42
N GLU A 19 -30.93 -9.14 -16.23
CA GLU A 19 -30.30 -8.43 -15.12
C GLU A 19 -30.79 -8.95 -13.76
N THR A 20 -32.10 -9.07 -13.54
CA THR A 20 -32.64 -9.59 -12.28
C THR A 20 -32.13 -11.00 -11.98
N LYS A 21 -32.01 -11.86 -13.00
CA LYS A 21 -31.48 -13.22 -12.84
C LYS A 21 -29.98 -13.22 -12.53
N LEU A 22 -29.20 -12.35 -13.17
CA LEU A 22 -27.76 -12.19 -12.89
C LEU A 22 -27.55 -11.67 -11.46
N PHE A 23 -28.32 -10.68 -11.05
CA PHE A 23 -28.28 -10.16 -9.68
C PHE A 23 -28.59 -11.26 -8.65
N ALA A 24 -29.68 -12.01 -8.85
CA ALA A 24 -30.04 -13.12 -7.97
C ALA A 24 -28.94 -14.19 -7.91
N LEU A 25 -28.32 -14.52 -9.06
CA LEU A 25 -27.22 -15.48 -9.14
C LEU A 25 -25.99 -15.00 -8.37
N ASN A 26 -25.64 -13.72 -8.48
CA ASN A 26 -24.52 -13.15 -7.72
C ASN A 26 -24.77 -13.20 -6.20
N VAL A 27 -25.99 -12.86 -5.75
CA VAL A 27 -26.36 -12.85 -4.32
C VAL A 27 -26.22 -14.22 -3.66
N VAL A 28 -26.46 -15.30 -4.39
CA VAL A 28 -26.38 -16.68 -3.86
C VAL A 28 -25.02 -17.34 -4.12
N SER A 29 -24.04 -16.61 -4.66
CA SER A 29 -22.78 -17.18 -5.14
C SER A 29 -22.01 -17.95 -4.08
N GLU A 30 -21.86 -17.40 -2.87
CA GLU A 30 -21.15 -18.07 -1.78
C GLU A 30 -21.78 -19.42 -1.41
N VAL A 31 -23.11 -19.48 -1.33
CA VAL A 31 -23.84 -20.71 -1.00
C VAL A 31 -23.66 -21.76 -2.10
N VAL A 32 -23.79 -21.34 -3.37
CA VAL A 32 -23.63 -22.25 -4.53
C VAL A 32 -22.21 -22.82 -4.59
N LEU A 33 -21.19 -21.98 -4.35
CA LEU A 33 -19.79 -22.41 -4.35
C LEU A 33 -19.48 -23.40 -3.22
N GLN A 34 -20.11 -23.25 -2.05
CA GLN A 34 -19.94 -24.16 -0.91
C GLN A 34 -20.62 -25.51 -1.12
N GLU A 35 -21.82 -25.52 -1.73
CA GLU A 35 -22.56 -26.75 -1.98
C GLU A 35 -21.98 -27.61 -3.12
N GLY A 36 -21.10 -27.04 -3.95
CA GLY A 36 -20.30 -27.78 -4.93
C GLY A 36 -21.10 -28.38 -6.09
N GLN A 37 -22.34 -27.94 -6.31
CA GLN A 37 -23.14 -28.42 -7.44
C GLN A 37 -22.58 -27.89 -8.75
N ALA A 38 -22.37 -28.80 -9.72
CA ALA A 38 -21.91 -28.43 -11.06
C ALA A 38 -22.93 -27.49 -11.73
N PHE A 39 -22.48 -26.29 -12.07
CA PHE A 39 -23.28 -25.28 -12.77
C PHE A 39 -22.77 -25.11 -14.21
N ASP A 40 -23.68 -25.14 -15.18
CA ASP A 40 -23.33 -24.88 -16.58
C ASP A 40 -23.25 -23.37 -16.85
N PHE A 41 -22.04 -22.87 -17.13
CA PHE A 41 -21.78 -21.47 -17.44
C PHE A 41 -21.95 -21.13 -18.93
N SER A 42 -22.39 -22.07 -19.77
CA SER A 42 -22.58 -21.85 -21.22
C SER A 42 -23.40 -20.59 -21.53
N VAL A 43 -24.52 -20.37 -20.82
CA VAL A 43 -25.38 -19.19 -21.03
C VAL A 43 -24.68 -17.89 -20.60
N ILE A 44 -23.93 -17.91 -19.49
CA ILE A 44 -23.15 -16.75 -19.04
C ILE A 44 -22.10 -16.40 -20.11
N MET A 45 -21.43 -17.41 -20.67
CA MET A 45 -20.45 -17.20 -21.73
C MET A 45 -21.07 -16.75 -23.05
N GLN A 46 -22.27 -17.20 -23.38
CA GLN A 46 -23.01 -16.69 -24.52
C GLN A 46 -23.37 -15.22 -24.34
N LEU A 47 -23.78 -14.79 -23.15
CA LEU A 47 -24.04 -13.38 -22.83
C LEU A 47 -22.77 -12.54 -22.96
N VAL A 48 -21.62 -13.03 -22.46
CA VAL A 48 -20.31 -12.39 -22.64
C VAL A 48 -19.99 -12.23 -24.12
N ALA A 49 -20.16 -13.28 -24.93
CA ALA A 49 -19.89 -13.22 -26.37
C ALA A 49 -20.79 -12.19 -27.08
N VAL A 50 -22.09 -12.19 -26.80
CA VAL A 50 -23.05 -11.23 -27.36
C VAL A 50 -22.64 -9.80 -27.01
N LEU A 51 -22.38 -9.52 -25.73
CA LEU A 51 -22.05 -8.17 -25.27
C LEU A 51 -20.67 -7.71 -25.74
N SER A 52 -19.69 -8.61 -25.85
CA SER A 52 -18.36 -8.31 -26.39
C SER A 52 -18.37 -7.95 -27.87
N ALA A 53 -19.37 -8.43 -28.62
CA ALA A 53 -19.52 -8.16 -30.05
C ALA A 53 -20.40 -6.93 -30.35
N SER A 54 -21.18 -6.45 -29.38
CA SER A 54 -22.03 -5.26 -29.51
C SER A 54 -21.20 -3.99 -29.68
N ARG A 55 -21.63 -3.07 -30.56
CA ARG A 55 -20.95 -1.79 -30.72
C ARG A 55 -21.28 -0.88 -29.53
N SER A 56 -20.29 -0.09 -29.09
CA SER A 56 -20.42 0.88 -27.98
C SER A 56 -21.63 1.82 -28.13
N GLU A 57 -22.04 2.16 -29.35
CA GLU A 57 -23.19 3.04 -29.61
C GLU A 57 -24.56 2.42 -29.29
N GLU A 58 -24.66 1.08 -29.26
CA GLU A 58 -25.87 0.32 -28.93
C GLU A 58 -26.00 0.08 -27.41
N LEU A 59 -24.89 0.25 -26.67
CA LEU A 59 -24.79 0.08 -25.23
C LEU A 59 -25.12 1.41 -24.52
N LYS A 60 -26.40 1.75 -24.46
CA LYS A 60 -26.87 2.93 -23.72
C LYS A 60 -27.86 2.58 -22.61
N GLY A 61 -27.81 3.34 -21.52
CA GLY A 61 -28.79 3.27 -20.44
C GLY A 61 -28.71 1.95 -19.67
N PHE A 62 -29.78 1.14 -19.72
CA PHE A 62 -29.91 -0.06 -18.90
C PHE A 62 -28.83 -1.12 -19.18
N MET A 63 -28.19 -1.10 -20.35
CA MET A 63 -27.14 -2.05 -20.70
C MET A 63 -25.90 -1.96 -19.79
N HIS A 64 -25.56 -0.79 -19.25
CA HIS A 64 -24.45 -0.67 -18.30
C HIS A 64 -24.75 -1.40 -16.97
N ILE A 65 -26.03 -1.47 -16.58
CA ILE A 65 -26.46 -2.22 -15.40
C ILE A 65 -26.33 -3.72 -15.67
N VAL A 66 -26.72 -4.18 -16.86
CA VAL A 66 -26.52 -5.57 -17.28
C VAL A 66 -25.02 -5.92 -17.28
N TYR A 67 -24.17 -5.04 -17.81
CA TYR A 67 -22.72 -5.20 -17.81
C TYR A 67 -22.17 -5.38 -16.39
N ARG A 68 -22.57 -4.49 -15.47
CA ARG A 68 -22.20 -4.57 -14.05
C ARG A 68 -22.64 -5.90 -13.43
N SER A 69 -23.92 -6.25 -13.53
CA SER A 69 -24.47 -7.46 -12.92
C SER A 69 -23.87 -8.74 -13.52
N LEU A 70 -23.51 -8.74 -14.81
CA LEU A 70 -22.80 -9.84 -15.44
C LEU A 70 -21.34 -9.93 -14.95
N ALA A 71 -20.65 -8.80 -14.82
CA ALA A 71 -19.29 -8.74 -14.29
C ALA A 71 -19.24 -9.23 -12.83
N ASP A 72 -20.21 -8.87 -12.00
CA ASP A 72 -20.33 -9.36 -10.63
C ASP A 72 -20.43 -10.90 -10.60
N VAL A 73 -21.27 -11.50 -11.45
CA VAL A 73 -21.36 -12.96 -11.59
C VAL A 73 -20.02 -13.54 -12.07
N ILE A 74 -19.38 -12.96 -13.08
CA ILE A 74 -18.08 -13.42 -13.58
C ILE A 74 -17.04 -13.42 -12.46
N GLY A 75 -16.97 -12.33 -11.69
CA GLY A 75 -16.04 -12.21 -10.57
C GLY A 75 -16.33 -13.27 -9.50
N SER A 76 -17.60 -13.41 -9.08
CA SER A 76 -17.99 -14.34 -8.02
C SER A 76 -17.75 -15.81 -8.39
N TYR A 77 -17.91 -16.17 -9.66
CA TYR A 77 -17.72 -17.55 -10.15
C TYR A 77 -16.43 -17.77 -10.95
N SER A 78 -15.48 -16.85 -10.83
CA SER A 78 -14.18 -16.81 -11.55
C SER A 78 -13.48 -18.18 -11.58
N LYS A 79 -13.29 -18.85 -10.45
CA LYS A 79 -12.70 -20.21 -10.38
C LYS A 79 -13.38 -21.23 -11.29
N TRP A 80 -14.70 -21.28 -11.26
CA TRP A 80 -15.47 -22.26 -12.04
C TRP A 80 -15.49 -21.91 -13.52
N ILE A 81 -15.61 -20.61 -13.83
CA ILE A 81 -15.52 -20.10 -15.20
C ILE A 81 -14.15 -20.41 -15.80
N SER A 82 -13.09 -20.23 -15.03
CA SER A 82 -11.69 -20.50 -15.45
C SER A 82 -11.46 -21.99 -15.75
N ALA A 83 -12.10 -22.88 -15.00
CA ALA A 83 -12.05 -24.32 -15.26
C ALA A 83 -12.87 -24.74 -16.49
N PHE A 84 -13.88 -23.97 -16.88
CA PHE A 84 -14.78 -24.26 -18.00
C PHE A 84 -14.33 -23.63 -19.33
N GLN A 85 -13.67 -22.47 -19.28
CA GLN A 85 -13.27 -21.72 -20.47
C GLN A 85 -12.02 -22.28 -21.14
N THR A 86 -12.05 -22.30 -22.47
CA THR A 86 -10.89 -22.59 -23.33
C THR A 86 -10.33 -21.35 -24.04
N ASN A 87 -11.02 -20.21 -23.95
CA ASN A 87 -10.63 -18.96 -24.62
C ASN A 87 -11.04 -17.73 -23.80
N ALA A 88 -10.06 -17.01 -23.27
CA ALA A 88 -10.27 -15.83 -22.44
C ALA A 88 -10.64 -14.57 -23.25
N ARG A 89 -10.43 -14.54 -24.57
CA ARG A 89 -10.55 -13.32 -25.38
C ARG A 89 -11.91 -12.63 -25.29
N PRO A 90 -13.07 -13.31 -25.45
CA PRO A 90 -14.38 -12.65 -25.34
C PRO A 90 -14.61 -12.03 -23.97
N LEU A 91 -14.12 -12.71 -22.93
CA LEU A 91 -14.20 -12.25 -21.55
C LEU A 91 -13.37 -10.98 -21.33
N LEU A 92 -12.11 -10.98 -21.79
CA LEU A 92 -11.23 -9.82 -21.67
C LEU A 92 -11.78 -8.60 -22.43
N LEU A 93 -12.33 -8.81 -23.64
CA LEU A 93 -12.94 -7.72 -24.41
C LEU A 93 -14.21 -7.18 -23.75
N PHE A 94 -15.06 -8.05 -23.20
CA PHE A 94 -16.23 -7.65 -22.43
C PHE A 94 -15.84 -6.80 -21.22
N LEU A 95 -14.86 -7.25 -20.42
CA LEU A 95 -14.38 -6.53 -19.25
C LEU A 95 -13.74 -5.19 -19.64
N ALA A 96 -12.93 -5.16 -20.72
CA ALA A 96 -12.32 -3.93 -21.22
C ALA A 96 -13.34 -2.86 -21.63
N ALA A 97 -14.45 -3.29 -22.24
CA ALA A 97 -15.57 -2.42 -22.58
C ALA A 97 -16.25 -1.90 -21.31
N GLY A 98 -16.57 -2.78 -20.36
CA GLY A 98 -17.23 -2.41 -19.11
C GLY A 98 -16.39 -1.52 -18.18
N ILE A 99 -15.06 -1.67 -18.18
CA ILE A 99 -14.11 -0.78 -17.47
C ILE A 99 -14.19 0.66 -18.00
N SER A 100 -14.53 0.84 -19.28
CA SER A 100 -14.62 2.18 -19.88
C SER A 100 -15.84 2.97 -19.39
N GLU A 101 -16.79 2.32 -18.73
CA GLU A 101 -18.10 2.87 -18.37
C GLU A 101 -18.21 3.06 -16.86
N ALA A 102 -18.53 4.27 -16.42
CA ALA A 102 -18.52 4.63 -14.99
C ALA A 102 -19.42 3.74 -14.10
N VAL A 103 -20.53 3.23 -14.63
CA VAL A 103 -21.49 2.41 -13.88
C VAL A 103 -21.00 0.98 -13.65
N SER A 104 -20.19 0.43 -14.58
CA SER A 104 -19.70 -0.95 -14.54
C SER A 104 -18.21 -1.06 -14.24
N SER A 105 -17.47 0.06 -14.20
CA SER A 105 -16.02 0.11 -14.03
C SER A 105 -15.53 -0.76 -12.88
N ASN A 106 -16.01 -0.51 -11.66
CA ASN A 106 -15.63 -1.24 -10.46
C ASN A 106 -15.89 -2.76 -10.60
N ALA A 107 -17.12 -3.16 -10.95
CA ALA A 107 -17.45 -4.58 -11.10
C ALA A 107 -16.59 -5.28 -12.16
N CYS A 108 -16.31 -4.61 -13.28
CA CYS A 108 -15.45 -5.15 -14.34
C CYS A 108 -13.96 -5.18 -13.96
N ALA A 109 -13.46 -4.18 -13.22
CA ALA A 109 -12.10 -4.17 -12.69
C ALA A 109 -11.91 -5.33 -11.69
N SER A 110 -12.87 -5.51 -10.78
CA SER A 110 -12.84 -6.57 -9.79
C SER A 110 -12.95 -7.96 -10.42
N ALA A 111 -13.84 -8.11 -11.41
CA ALA A 111 -13.95 -9.35 -12.18
C ALA A 111 -12.68 -9.65 -12.97
N LEU A 112 -12.04 -8.64 -13.58
CA LEU A 112 -10.76 -8.80 -14.27
C LEU A 112 -9.67 -9.30 -13.32
N ARG A 113 -9.56 -8.71 -12.12
CA ARG A 113 -8.62 -9.16 -11.09
C ARG A 113 -8.83 -10.62 -10.72
N LYS A 114 -10.05 -11.01 -10.36
CA LYS A 114 -10.36 -12.40 -9.96
C LYS A 114 -10.09 -13.40 -11.08
N ILE A 115 -10.43 -13.05 -12.33
CA ILE A 115 -10.13 -13.89 -13.49
C ILE A 115 -8.63 -14.01 -13.74
N CYS A 116 -7.86 -12.93 -13.56
CA CYS A 116 -6.41 -12.99 -13.68
C CYS A 116 -5.77 -13.88 -12.59
N GLU A 117 -6.30 -13.82 -11.36
CA GLU A 117 -5.88 -14.68 -10.25
C GLU A 117 -6.18 -16.17 -10.51
N ASP A 118 -7.38 -16.49 -10.99
CA ASP A 118 -7.85 -17.88 -11.13
C ASP A 118 -7.50 -18.54 -12.49
N ALA A 119 -7.26 -17.76 -13.55
CA ALA A 119 -7.03 -18.25 -14.92
C ALA A 119 -5.67 -17.84 -15.51
N SER A 120 -4.65 -17.57 -14.69
CA SER A 120 -3.36 -17.03 -15.15
C SER A 120 -2.75 -17.78 -16.33
N ALA A 121 -2.74 -19.12 -16.28
CA ALA A 121 -2.20 -19.97 -17.35
C ALA A 121 -2.95 -19.85 -18.69
N LEU A 122 -4.25 -19.56 -18.67
CA LEU A 122 -5.06 -19.35 -19.89
C LEU A 122 -4.79 -17.96 -20.49
N ILE A 123 -4.43 -16.99 -19.66
CA ILE A 123 -4.28 -15.58 -20.04
C ILE A 123 -2.86 -15.26 -20.53
N ASP A 124 -1.86 -16.08 -20.19
CA ASP A 124 -0.47 -15.94 -20.65
C ASP A 124 -0.28 -16.14 -22.18
N GLU A 125 -1.35 -16.46 -22.92
CA GLU A 125 -1.29 -16.50 -24.38
C GLU A 125 -1.01 -15.12 -25.01
N PRO A 126 -0.14 -15.01 -26.04
CA PRO A 126 0.27 -13.72 -26.61
C PRO A 126 -0.88 -12.81 -27.03
N SER A 127 -1.96 -13.35 -27.60
CA SER A 127 -3.12 -12.55 -28.02
C SER A 127 -3.90 -11.95 -26.85
N ASN A 128 -3.88 -12.62 -25.68
CA ASN A 128 -4.54 -12.14 -24.48
C ASN A 128 -3.68 -11.08 -23.78
N LEU A 129 -2.36 -11.26 -23.76
CA LEU A 129 -1.41 -10.25 -23.28
C LEU A 129 -1.54 -8.92 -24.04
N GLU A 130 -1.71 -8.96 -25.36
CA GLU A 130 -1.95 -7.74 -26.15
C GLU A 130 -3.25 -7.01 -25.76
N ILE A 131 -4.31 -7.75 -25.42
CA ILE A 131 -5.57 -7.16 -24.93
C ILE A 131 -5.34 -6.51 -23.56
N LEU A 132 -4.62 -7.16 -22.66
CA LEU A 132 -4.27 -6.60 -21.36
C LEU A 132 -3.44 -5.32 -21.49
N MET A 133 -2.47 -5.29 -22.40
CA MET A 133 -1.70 -4.07 -22.69
C MET A 133 -2.57 -2.96 -23.24
N TRP A 134 -3.48 -3.27 -24.15
CA TRP A 134 -4.44 -2.30 -24.64
C TRP A 134 -5.34 -1.72 -23.54
N ILE A 135 -5.78 -2.55 -22.58
CA ILE A 135 -6.53 -2.09 -21.41
C ILE A 135 -5.67 -1.14 -20.56
N GLY A 136 -4.44 -1.55 -20.23
CA GLY A 136 -3.52 -0.76 -19.40
C GLY A 136 -3.15 0.59 -20.03
N GLU A 137 -2.84 0.62 -21.32
CA GLU A 137 -2.53 1.85 -22.06
C GLU A 137 -3.72 2.82 -22.12
N ALA A 138 -4.95 2.29 -22.14
CA ALA A 138 -6.14 3.11 -22.18
C ALA A 138 -6.43 3.83 -20.85
N LEU A 139 -5.82 3.42 -19.74
CA LEU A 139 -6.00 4.04 -18.40
C LEU A 139 -5.55 5.50 -18.36
N GLU A 140 -4.61 5.92 -19.20
CA GLU A 140 -4.19 7.33 -19.26
C GLU A 140 -5.32 8.24 -19.75
N LYS A 141 -6.12 7.75 -20.70
CA LYS A 141 -7.23 8.52 -21.30
C LYS A 141 -8.51 8.39 -20.49
N ARG A 142 -8.64 7.32 -19.71
CA ARG A 142 -9.83 6.98 -18.93
C ARG A 142 -9.66 7.49 -17.50
N HIS A 143 -10.46 8.47 -17.11
CA HIS A 143 -10.43 9.03 -15.76
C HIS A 143 -11.18 8.11 -14.77
N LEU A 144 -10.65 6.90 -14.55
CA LEU A 144 -11.23 5.95 -13.60
C LEU A 144 -11.04 6.43 -12.16
N PRO A 145 -11.90 6.01 -11.21
CA PRO A 145 -11.58 6.03 -9.80
C PRO A 145 -10.21 5.36 -9.56
N LEU A 146 -9.44 5.86 -8.59
CA LEU A 146 -8.09 5.34 -8.34
C LEU A 146 -8.12 3.86 -7.92
N GLU A 147 -9.10 3.46 -7.13
CA GLU A 147 -9.27 2.07 -6.67
C GLU A 147 -9.47 1.10 -7.85
N ASP A 148 -10.37 1.44 -8.78
CA ASP A 148 -10.62 0.65 -9.99
C ASP A 148 -9.36 0.55 -10.88
N GLU A 149 -8.62 1.64 -11.00
CA GLU A 149 -7.36 1.65 -11.75
C GLU A 149 -6.30 0.75 -11.11
N GLU A 150 -6.15 0.79 -9.78
CA GLU A 150 -5.23 -0.09 -9.06
C GLU A 150 -5.63 -1.56 -9.21
N GLU A 151 -6.93 -1.91 -9.20
CA GLU A 151 -7.38 -3.28 -9.46
C GLU A 151 -7.00 -3.76 -10.86
N VAL A 152 -7.20 -2.91 -11.88
CA VAL A 152 -6.83 -3.25 -13.28
C VAL A 152 -5.33 -3.42 -13.44
N VAL A 153 -4.52 -2.47 -12.92
CA VAL A 153 -3.06 -2.56 -13.01
C VAL A 153 -2.54 -3.76 -12.22
N GLY A 154 -3.11 -4.05 -11.05
CA GLY A 154 -2.76 -5.22 -10.26
C GLY A 154 -3.06 -6.53 -10.98
N ALA A 155 -4.23 -6.63 -11.61
CA ALA A 155 -4.62 -7.79 -12.42
C ALA A 155 -3.63 -8.04 -13.58
N ILE A 156 -3.30 -7.00 -14.34
CA ILE A 156 -2.34 -7.09 -15.44
C ILE A 156 -0.95 -7.48 -14.91
N SER A 157 -0.50 -6.83 -13.84
CA SER A 157 0.83 -7.09 -13.24
C SER A 157 0.97 -8.52 -12.74
N LEU A 158 -0.09 -9.11 -12.19
CA LEU A 158 -0.12 -10.51 -11.76
C LEU A 158 0.09 -11.47 -12.94
N ILE A 159 -0.60 -11.23 -14.07
CA ILE A 159 -0.38 -12.03 -15.29
C ILE A 159 1.05 -11.84 -15.79
N LEU A 160 1.53 -10.60 -15.89
CA LEU A 160 2.89 -10.32 -16.34
C LEU A 160 3.94 -10.97 -15.44
N GLY A 161 3.69 -11.08 -14.14
CA GLY A 161 4.54 -11.79 -13.18
C GLY A 161 4.68 -13.28 -13.48
N SER A 162 3.66 -13.89 -14.10
CA SER A 162 3.62 -15.32 -14.47
C SER A 162 4.27 -15.63 -15.82
N VAL A 163 4.53 -14.61 -16.65
CA VAL A 163 5.16 -14.76 -17.97
C VAL A 163 6.55 -15.37 -17.83
N SER A 164 6.75 -16.51 -18.49
CA SER A 164 8.01 -17.29 -18.41
C SER A 164 9.17 -16.62 -19.17
N ASN A 165 8.88 -15.95 -20.30
CA ASN A 165 9.91 -15.26 -21.09
C ASN A 165 10.28 -13.93 -20.42
N LYS A 166 11.49 -13.85 -19.86
CA LYS A 166 11.99 -12.68 -19.12
C LYS A 166 12.07 -11.41 -19.97
N GLU A 167 12.54 -11.52 -21.22
CA GLU A 167 12.66 -10.37 -22.12
C GLU A 167 11.28 -9.81 -22.47
N LEU A 168 10.35 -10.69 -22.84
CA LEU A 168 8.96 -10.31 -23.10
C LEU A 168 8.33 -9.65 -21.88
N LYS A 169 8.47 -10.26 -20.70
CA LYS A 169 7.97 -9.71 -19.44
C LYS A 169 8.49 -8.31 -19.17
N ASN A 170 9.80 -8.08 -19.30
CA ASN A 170 10.40 -6.78 -19.07
C ASN A 170 9.90 -5.73 -20.08
N ASN A 171 9.74 -6.12 -21.35
CA ASN A 171 9.17 -5.25 -22.39
C ASN A 171 7.71 -4.90 -22.11
N LEU A 172 6.89 -5.85 -21.67
CA LEU A 172 5.48 -5.63 -21.32
C LEU A 172 5.34 -4.75 -20.07
N LEU A 173 6.17 -4.96 -19.05
CA LEU A 173 6.21 -4.10 -17.86
C LEU A 173 6.61 -2.66 -18.21
N ALA A 174 7.63 -2.49 -19.06
CA ALA A 174 8.04 -1.18 -19.55
C ALA A 174 6.93 -0.49 -20.36
N ARG A 175 6.21 -1.27 -21.19
CA ARG A 175 5.06 -0.78 -21.97
C ARG A 175 3.91 -0.34 -21.06
N LEU A 176 3.55 -1.14 -20.06
CA LEU A 176 2.51 -0.81 -19.07
C LEU A 176 2.81 0.48 -18.29
N LEU A 177 4.08 0.70 -17.93
CA LEU A 177 4.50 1.86 -17.16
C LEU A 177 4.94 3.07 -18.00
N SER A 178 4.97 2.95 -19.33
CA SER A 178 5.48 3.99 -20.25
C SER A 178 4.87 5.37 -20.02
N SER A 179 3.53 5.46 -19.99
CA SER A 179 2.80 6.70 -19.72
C SER A 179 3.08 7.27 -18.32
N SER A 180 3.36 6.39 -17.36
CA SER A 180 3.69 6.78 -15.98
C SER A 180 5.09 7.40 -15.92
N TYR A 181 6.07 6.82 -16.62
CA TYR A 181 7.40 7.40 -16.75
C TYR A 181 7.36 8.74 -17.49
N GLU A 182 6.58 8.86 -18.57
CA GLU A 182 6.44 10.11 -19.31
C GLU A 182 5.80 11.21 -18.46
N ALA A 183 4.75 10.89 -17.69
CA ALA A 183 4.07 11.83 -16.82
C ALA A 183 5.00 12.43 -15.75
N ILE A 184 5.86 11.60 -15.15
CA ILE A 184 6.84 12.07 -14.15
C ILE A 184 8.02 12.77 -14.84
N GLY A 185 8.46 12.27 -16.01
CA GLY A 185 9.46 12.90 -16.86
C GLY A 185 9.13 14.37 -17.15
N LYS A 186 7.86 14.68 -17.45
CA LYS A 186 7.36 16.06 -17.67
C LYS A 186 7.55 16.99 -16.47
N LEU A 187 7.69 16.46 -15.24
CA LEU A 187 7.99 17.23 -14.04
C LEU A 187 9.50 17.40 -13.82
N ILE A 188 10.30 16.36 -14.07
CA ILE A 188 11.71 16.33 -13.67
C ILE A 188 12.70 16.75 -14.78
N ASP A 189 12.33 16.63 -16.05
CA ASP A 189 13.19 16.95 -17.17
C ASP A 189 12.99 18.41 -17.64
N GLY A 190 13.74 19.33 -17.00
CA GLY A 190 14.28 20.57 -17.58
C GLY A 190 13.35 21.79 -17.76
N ASP A 191 13.77 22.94 -17.18
CA ASP A 191 13.37 24.33 -17.50
C ASP A 191 11.90 24.76 -17.32
N ASN A 192 11.00 23.85 -16.99
CA ASN A 192 9.57 24.16 -16.93
C ASN A 192 9.05 24.65 -15.57
N ASN A 193 9.87 24.71 -14.52
CA ASN A 193 9.39 25.18 -13.20
C ASN A 193 8.76 26.57 -13.30
N HIS A 194 9.37 27.49 -14.05
CA HIS A 194 8.82 28.83 -14.23
C HIS A 194 7.69 28.89 -15.27
N SER A 195 7.67 28.03 -16.30
CA SER A 195 6.65 28.04 -17.35
C SER A 195 5.34 27.36 -16.93
N LEU A 196 5.40 26.32 -16.10
CA LEU A 196 4.25 25.61 -15.55
C LEU A 196 3.48 26.44 -14.53
N ILE A 197 4.18 27.28 -13.77
CA ILE A 197 3.58 28.25 -12.83
C ILE A 197 2.70 29.27 -13.59
N HIS A 198 3.02 29.59 -14.84
CA HIS A 198 2.21 30.49 -15.68
C HIS A 198 0.91 29.87 -16.20
N ASN A 199 0.72 28.55 -16.10
CA ASN A 199 -0.54 27.88 -16.44
C ASN A 199 -0.96 26.84 -15.38
N PRO A 200 -1.66 27.28 -14.33
CA PRO A 200 -2.08 26.43 -13.21
C PRO A 200 -2.90 25.19 -13.62
N ALA A 201 -3.70 25.28 -14.69
CA ALA A 201 -4.53 24.19 -15.17
C ALA A 201 -3.68 23.05 -15.76
N THR A 202 -2.73 23.39 -16.62
CA THR A 202 -1.80 22.43 -17.21
C THR A 202 -0.90 21.81 -16.14
N TYR A 203 -0.42 22.61 -15.19
CA TYR A 203 0.38 22.09 -14.08
C TYR A 203 -0.40 21.10 -13.20
N THR A 204 -1.65 21.43 -12.85
CA THR A 204 -2.52 20.53 -12.06
C THR A 204 -2.77 19.21 -12.78
N GLN A 205 -2.96 19.25 -14.11
CA GLN A 205 -3.12 18.05 -14.92
C GLN A 205 -1.85 17.18 -14.90
N ILE A 206 -0.67 17.78 -15.08
CA ILE A 206 0.61 17.05 -15.04
C ILE A 206 0.83 16.44 -13.66
N LEU A 207 0.59 17.19 -12.57
CA LEU A 207 0.68 16.68 -11.20
C LEU A 207 -0.27 15.49 -10.98
N SER A 208 -1.51 15.58 -11.46
CA SER A 208 -2.48 14.50 -11.36
C SER A 208 -2.01 13.26 -12.13
N SER A 209 -1.54 13.42 -13.36
CA SER A 209 -1.00 12.33 -14.17
C SER A 209 0.23 11.68 -13.52
N ALA A 210 1.17 12.47 -12.98
CA ALA A 210 2.34 11.95 -12.29
C ALA A 210 1.98 11.22 -10.99
N THR A 211 1.03 11.76 -10.23
CA THR A 211 0.50 11.13 -9.00
C THR A 211 -0.09 9.77 -9.32
N ARG A 212 -0.97 9.68 -10.33
CA ARG A 212 -1.54 8.39 -10.79
C ARG A 212 -0.45 7.46 -11.31
N GLY A 213 0.53 7.98 -12.06
CA GLY A 213 1.68 7.21 -12.52
C GLY A 213 2.45 6.54 -11.38
N LEU A 214 2.68 7.24 -10.27
CA LEU A 214 3.32 6.69 -9.08
C LEU A 214 2.47 5.60 -8.41
N TYR A 215 1.15 5.78 -8.30
CA TYR A 215 0.26 4.73 -7.81
C TYR A 215 0.36 3.46 -8.68
N ARG A 216 0.30 3.61 -10.01
CA ARG A 216 0.47 2.48 -10.96
C ARG A 216 1.81 1.77 -10.77
N MET A 217 2.91 2.52 -10.64
CA MET A 217 4.24 1.94 -10.39
C MET A 217 4.28 1.15 -9.08
N GLY A 218 3.71 1.71 -8.00
CA GLY A 218 3.60 1.02 -6.72
C GLY A 218 2.82 -0.29 -6.83
N THR A 219 1.66 -0.27 -7.50
CA THR A 219 0.84 -1.47 -7.75
C THR A 219 1.59 -2.52 -8.57
N VAL A 220 2.35 -2.12 -9.59
CA VAL A 220 3.19 -3.06 -10.34
C VAL A 220 4.19 -3.74 -9.40
N PHE A 221 4.90 -2.98 -8.55
CA PHE A 221 5.82 -3.58 -7.58
C PHE A 221 5.12 -4.56 -6.63
N SER A 222 3.94 -4.22 -6.11
CA SER A 222 3.26 -5.06 -5.12
C SER A 222 2.75 -6.40 -5.65
N HIS A 223 2.57 -6.52 -6.97
CA HIS A 223 2.06 -7.74 -7.63
C HIS A 223 3.14 -8.57 -8.31
N LEU A 224 4.39 -8.07 -8.40
CA LEU A 224 5.50 -8.87 -8.89
C LEU A 224 6.00 -9.84 -7.82
N PRO A 225 6.34 -11.09 -8.19
CA PRO A 225 6.78 -12.09 -7.23
C PRO A 225 8.11 -11.68 -6.60
N VAL A 226 8.22 -11.81 -5.27
CA VAL A 226 9.45 -11.51 -4.53
C VAL A 226 10.61 -12.38 -5.07
N PRO A 227 11.78 -11.80 -5.37
CA PRO A 227 12.91 -12.54 -5.93
C PRO A 227 13.37 -13.66 -4.99
N LEU A 228 13.51 -14.87 -5.53
CA LEU A 228 14.07 -15.98 -4.77
C LEU A 228 15.59 -15.75 -4.59
N PRO A 229 16.18 -15.97 -3.39
CA PRO A 229 17.60 -15.66 -3.11
C PRO A 229 18.61 -16.37 -4.01
N THR A 230 18.20 -17.39 -4.76
CA THR A 230 19.03 -18.23 -5.62
C THR A 230 19.17 -17.73 -7.06
N ASN A 231 18.39 -16.72 -7.48
CA ASN A 231 18.47 -16.20 -8.85
C ASN A 231 19.63 -15.19 -9.00
N PRO A 232 20.40 -15.25 -10.10
CA PRO A 232 21.44 -14.27 -10.36
C PRO A 232 20.82 -12.87 -10.48
N ALA A 233 21.34 -11.90 -9.71
CA ALA A 233 20.76 -10.57 -9.52
C ALA A 233 20.57 -9.74 -10.81
N GLY A 234 21.21 -10.11 -11.92
CA GLY A 234 21.10 -9.39 -13.20
C GLY A 234 19.82 -9.65 -13.99
N ASP A 235 19.08 -10.71 -13.65
CA ASP A 235 17.98 -11.26 -14.46
C ASP A 235 16.58 -11.01 -13.86
N ASP A 236 16.50 -10.34 -12.72
CA ASP A 236 15.24 -10.16 -11.99
C ASP A 236 14.44 -8.94 -12.51
N PRO A 237 13.14 -9.09 -12.86
CA PRO A 237 12.30 -7.99 -13.32
C PRO A 237 12.18 -6.84 -12.33
N ILE A 238 12.12 -7.13 -11.02
CA ILE A 238 12.04 -6.10 -9.98
C ILE A 238 13.33 -5.29 -9.97
N PHE A 239 14.47 -5.95 -10.13
CA PHE A 239 15.75 -5.25 -10.21
C PHE A 239 15.87 -4.38 -11.47
N ALA A 240 15.38 -4.85 -12.62
CA ALA A 240 15.32 -4.06 -13.85
C ALA A 240 14.43 -2.81 -13.67
N LEU A 241 13.26 -2.97 -13.03
CA LEU A 241 12.36 -1.84 -12.73
C LEU A 241 13.00 -0.86 -11.74
N LEU A 242 13.64 -1.34 -10.66
CA LEU A 242 14.32 -0.49 -9.68
C LEU A 242 15.39 0.39 -10.32
N ARG A 243 16.17 -0.14 -11.27
CA ARG A 243 17.23 0.61 -11.98
C ARG A 243 16.71 1.84 -12.72
N VAL A 244 15.45 1.79 -13.19
CA VAL A 244 14.80 2.93 -13.87
C VAL A 244 14.03 3.78 -12.85
N PHE A 245 13.34 3.13 -11.92
CA PHE A 245 12.47 3.77 -10.94
C PHE A 245 13.24 4.68 -9.97
N TRP A 246 14.33 4.20 -9.37
CA TRP A 246 15.03 4.98 -8.33
C TRP A 246 15.62 6.30 -8.86
N PRO A 247 16.40 6.34 -9.96
CA PRO A 247 16.94 7.61 -10.46
C PRO A 247 15.87 8.64 -10.82
N MET A 248 14.72 8.18 -11.32
CA MET A 248 13.57 9.03 -11.61
C MET A 248 12.95 9.59 -10.33
N LEU A 249 12.73 8.73 -9.33
CA LEU A 249 12.15 9.12 -8.05
C LEU A 249 13.08 10.02 -7.23
N GLU A 250 14.39 9.76 -7.27
CA GLU A 250 15.41 10.58 -6.63
C GLU A 250 15.41 12.01 -7.18
N LYS A 251 15.34 12.17 -8.51
CA LYS A 251 15.17 13.49 -9.14
C LYS A 251 13.89 14.17 -8.68
N LEU A 252 12.79 13.43 -8.61
CA LEU A 252 11.51 13.95 -8.14
C LEU A 252 11.58 14.42 -6.68
N PHE A 253 12.17 13.62 -5.78
CA PHE A 253 12.39 13.99 -4.38
C PHE A 253 13.29 15.21 -4.17
N ARG A 254 14.11 15.57 -5.16
CA ARG A 254 14.95 16.78 -5.13
C ARG A 254 14.27 18.01 -5.74
N SER A 255 13.06 17.85 -6.28
CA SER A 255 12.31 18.93 -6.94
C SER A 255 11.38 19.69 -5.98
N GLU A 256 11.04 20.92 -6.34
CA GLU A 256 10.09 21.75 -5.59
C GLU A 256 8.66 21.20 -5.64
N HIS A 257 8.35 20.32 -6.60
CA HIS A 257 7.02 19.71 -6.74
C HIS A 257 6.62 18.86 -5.53
N MET A 258 7.59 18.44 -4.71
CA MET A 258 7.36 17.71 -3.46
C MET A 258 6.70 18.54 -2.36
N GLU A 259 6.53 19.86 -2.55
CA GLU A 259 5.64 20.65 -1.71
C GLU A 259 4.17 20.18 -1.85
N ASN A 260 3.82 19.52 -2.94
CA ASN A 260 2.50 18.90 -3.08
C ASN A 260 2.40 17.63 -2.23
N GLY A 261 1.54 17.64 -1.22
CA GLY A 261 1.33 16.49 -0.31
C GLY A 261 0.77 15.23 -0.99
N ASN A 262 -0.06 15.37 -2.03
CA ASN A 262 -0.58 14.21 -2.78
C ASN A 262 0.53 13.53 -3.58
N LEU A 263 1.38 14.31 -4.25
CA LEU A 263 2.54 13.80 -4.97
C LEU A 263 3.53 13.14 -4.02
N SER A 264 3.82 13.79 -2.88
CA SER A 264 4.67 13.22 -1.82
C SER A 264 4.14 11.88 -1.32
N THR A 265 2.84 11.80 -1.04
CA THR A 265 2.21 10.57 -0.58
C THR A 265 2.27 9.46 -1.62
N ALA A 266 2.01 9.77 -2.89
CA ALA A 266 2.09 8.80 -3.97
C ALA A 266 3.53 8.30 -4.21
N ALA A 267 4.52 9.20 -4.17
CA ALA A 267 5.94 8.87 -4.28
C ALA A 267 6.40 7.96 -3.14
N CYS A 268 6.07 8.32 -1.91
CA CYS A 268 6.36 7.55 -0.71
C CYS A 268 5.66 6.18 -0.71
N ARG A 269 4.40 6.09 -1.16
CA ARG A 269 3.69 4.82 -1.31
C ARG A 269 4.34 3.92 -2.37
N ALA A 270 4.64 4.45 -3.55
CA ALA A 270 5.31 3.70 -4.61
C ALA A 270 6.66 3.16 -4.13
N LEU A 271 7.42 3.99 -3.41
CA LEU A 271 8.69 3.59 -2.80
C LEU A 271 8.54 2.51 -1.73
N SER A 272 7.55 2.63 -0.84
CA SER A 272 7.27 1.60 0.19
C SER A 272 6.98 0.24 -0.45
N LEU A 273 6.15 0.21 -1.49
CA LEU A 273 5.83 -1.04 -2.21
C LEU A 273 7.06 -1.58 -2.95
N ALA A 274 7.87 -0.71 -3.54
CA ALA A 274 9.13 -1.12 -4.15
C ALA A 274 10.10 -1.73 -3.12
N ILE A 275 10.22 -1.14 -1.93
CA ILE A 275 11.06 -1.65 -0.84
C ILE A 275 10.63 -3.07 -0.45
N GLN A 276 9.33 -3.26 -0.15
CA GLN A 276 8.77 -4.53 0.30
C GLN A 276 8.94 -5.64 -0.75
N SER A 277 8.74 -5.33 -2.03
CA SER A 277 8.85 -6.33 -3.10
C SER A 277 10.29 -6.67 -3.48
N SER A 278 11.24 -5.76 -3.24
CA SER A 278 12.63 -5.91 -3.73
C SER A 278 13.55 -6.69 -2.80
N GLY A 279 13.19 -6.83 -1.53
CA GLY A 279 14.00 -7.54 -0.53
C GLY A 279 15.48 -7.11 -0.55
N GLN A 280 16.39 -8.09 -0.67
CA GLN A 280 17.83 -7.84 -0.61
C GLN A 280 18.36 -6.96 -1.76
N HIS A 281 17.66 -6.88 -2.90
CA HIS A 281 18.10 -6.05 -4.03
C HIS A 281 18.05 -4.55 -3.72
N PHE A 282 17.27 -4.14 -2.72
CA PHE A 282 17.12 -2.74 -2.35
C PHE A 282 18.25 -2.22 -1.45
N VAL A 283 19.02 -3.11 -0.84
CA VAL A 283 19.99 -2.82 0.24
C VAL A 283 21.01 -1.76 -0.15
N THR A 284 21.47 -1.77 -1.40
CA THR A 284 22.46 -0.80 -1.91
C THR A 284 21.92 0.63 -2.03
N LEU A 285 20.59 0.80 -2.07
CA LEU A 285 19.92 2.09 -2.18
C LEU A 285 19.58 2.71 -0.81
N LEU A 286 19.68 1.94 0.28
CA LEU A 286 19.27 2.37 1.62
C LEU A 286 19.85 3.71 2.06
N PRO A 287 21.17 3.98 1.90
CA PRO A 287 21.74 5.26 2.32
C PRO A 287 21.11 6.45 1.58
N GLN A 288 20.93 6.33 0.26
CA GLN A 288 20.39 7.40 -0.56
C GLN A 288 18.90 7.62 -0.25
N VAL A 289 18.15 6.54 -0.07
CA VAL A 289 16.72 6.58 0.24
C VAL A 289 16.46 7.25 1.59
N LEU A 290 17.14 6.82 2.65
CA LEU A 290 16.95 7.40 3.98
C LEU A 290 17.43 8.84 4.07
N ASP A 291 18.50 9.20 3.34
CA ASP A 291 18.94 10.60 3.21
C ASP A 291 17.88 11.45 2.51
N CYS A 292 17.30 10.99 1.39
CA CYS A 292 16.21 11.67 0.70
C CYS A 292 14.96 11.85 1.57
N LEU A 293 14.50 10.79 2.24
CA LEU A 293 13.29 10.82 3.09
C LEU A 293 13.47 11.79 4.26
N SER A 294 14.60 11.71 4.97
CA SER A 294 14.86 12.58 6.11
C SER A 294 15.03 14.04 5.71
N THR A 295 15.73 14.32 4.60
CA THR A 295 15.91 15.68 4.08
C THR A 295 14.59 16.30 3.61
N ASN A 296 13.76 15.51 2.91
CA ASN A 296 12.45 15.98 2.46
C ASN A 296 11.51 16.25 3.64
N PHE A 297 11.49 15.39 4.67
CA PHE A 297 10.69 15.65 5.85
C PHE A 297 11.11 16.93 6.58
N VAL A 298 12.42 17.21 6.69
CA VAL A 298 12.91 18.45 7.29
C VAL A 298 12.44 19.69 6.51
N SER A 299 12.30 19.56 5.18
CA SER A 299 11.85 20.63 4.29
C SER A 299 10.31 20.77 4.29
N PHE A 300 9.58 19.66 4.34
CA PHE A 300 8.12 19.58 4.26
C PHE A 300 7.57 18.84 5.48
N GLN A 301 7.59 19.52 6.63
CA GLN A 301 7.39 18.91 7.95
C GLN A 301 5.96 18.47 8.27
N ASN A 302 5.01 18.84 7.41
CA ASN A 302 3.62 18.40 7.42
C ASN A 302 3.38 17.14 6.57
N HIS A 303 4.40 16.62 5.87
CA HIS A 303 4.29 15.41 5.05
C HIS A 303 4.80 14.20 5.83
N GLU A 304 3.93 13.63 6.67
CA GLU A 304 4.21 12.47 7.51
C GLU A 304 4.51 11.19 6.70
N CYS A 305 4.15 11.16 5.41
CA CYS A 305 4.44 10.06 4.49
C CYS A 305 5.94 9.69 4.45
N TYR A 306 6.85 10.65 4.61
CA TYR A 306 8.29 10.39 4.67
C TYR A 306 8.71 9.54 5.87
N ILE A 307 8.13 9.83 7.04
CA ILE A 307 8.35 9.04 8.26
C ILE A 307 7.74 7.64 8.10
N ARG A 308 6.52 7.55 7.52
CA ARG A 308 5.85 6.27 7.28
C ARG A 308 6.68 5.38 6.33
N THR A 309 7.22 5.92 5.23
CA THR A 309 8.08 5.15 4.31
C THR A 309 9.41 4.78 4.96
N ALA A 310 10.00 5.65 5.77
CA ALA A 310 11.20 5.27 6.54
C ALA A 310 10.90 4.14 7.54
N SER A 311 9.69 4.08 8.13
CA SER A 311 9.27 2.96 8.97
C SER A 311 9.26 1.64 8.19
N VAL A 312 8.83 1.64 6.93
CA VAL A 312 8.91 0.45 6.05
C VAL A 312 10.36 0.03 5.82
N VAL A 313 11.28 0.98 5.63
CA VAL A 313 12.71 0.67 5.52
C VAL A 313 13.24 -0.01 6.79
N ILE A 314 12.89 0.52 7.97
CA ILE A 314 13.33 -0.03 9.25
C ILE A 314 12.67 -1.39 9.52
N GLU A 315 11.44 -1.61 9.08
CA GLU A 315 10.76 -2.90 9.18
C GLU A 315 11.48 -3.99 8.37
N GLU A 316 11.83 -3.68 7.12
CA GLU A 316 12.49 -4.63 6.21
C GLU A 316 13.97 -4.85 6.57
N PHE A 317 14.70 -3.81 7.00
CA PHE A 317 16.16 -3.87 7.11
C PHE A 317 16.73 -3.55 8.49
N GLY A 318 15.91 -3.24 9.50
CA GLY A 318 16.35 -2.88 10.85
C GLY A 318 17.25 -3.91 11.54
N HIS A 319 17.10 -5.18 11.15
CA HIS A 319 17.89 -6.29 11.67
C HIS A 319 19.34 -6.35 11.14
N LYS A 320 19.71 -5.49 10.18
CA LYS A 320 21.03 -5.44 9.56
C LYS A 320 21.98 -4.51 10.32
N ASP A 321 22.92 -5.11 11.04
CA ASP A 321 23.88 -4.39 11.90
C ASP A 321 24.72 -3.35 11.15
N GLU A 322 25.09 -3.64 9.90
CA GLU A 322 25.92 -2.77 9.06
C GLU A 322 25.28 -1.39 8.78
N TYR A 323 23.95 -1.29 8.85
CA TYR A 323 23.21 -0.03 8.64
C TYR A 323 22.74 0.62 9.95
N GLY A 324 23.10 0.07 11.11
CA GLY A 324 22.73 0.61 12.42
C GLY A 324 22.95 2.12 12.55
N PRO A 325 24.17 2.65 12.30
CA PRO A 325 24.43 4.10 12.38
C PRO A 325 23.55 4.96 11.47
N LEU A 326 23.20 4.44 10.28
CA LEU A 326 22.32 5.13 9.34
C LEU A 326 20.88 5.23 9.89
N PHE A 327 20.38 4.16 10.52
CA PHE A 327 19.06 4.15 11.16
C PHE A 327 19.00 5.12 12.34
N VAL A 328 20.04 5.15 13.18
CA VAL A 328 20.16 6.12 14.29
C VAL A 328 20.15 7.55 13.76
N THR A 329 20.96 7.84 12.73
CA THR A 329 21.04 9.18 12.11
C THR A 329 19.69 9.61 11.52
N THR A 330 18.95 8.67 10.92
CA THR A 330 17.61 8.95 10.37
C THR A 330 16.62 9.28 11.48
N PHE A 331 16.61 8.47 12.55
CA PHE A 331 15.75 8.73 13.70
C PHE A 331 16.08 10.07 14.36
N GLU A 332 17.37 10.40 14.47
CA GLU A 332 17.82 11.70 14.96
C GLU A 332 17.27 12.86 14.12
N ARG A 333 17.40 12.80 12.79
CA ARG A 333 16.90 13.85 11.88
C ARG A 333 15.38 14.05 12.03
N PHE A 334 14.60 12.98 12.10
CA PHE A 334 13.16 13.09 12.35
C PHE A 334 12.85 13.68 13.74
N SER A 335 13.55 13.22 14.77
CA SER A 335 13.35 13.69 16.15
C SER A 335 13.68 15.17 16.34
N GLN A 336 14.65 15.68 15.55
CA GLN A 336 15.11 17.07 15.59
C GLN A 336 14.29 18.02 14.71
N ALA A 337 13.45 17.51 13.80
CA ALA A 337 12.56 18.33 12.98
C ALA A 337 11.65 19.20 13.86
N ALA A 338 11.37 20.44 13.43
CA ALA A 338 10.66 21.40 14.26
C ALA A 338 9.22 20.95 14.61
N SER A 339 8.51 20.31 13.68
CA SER A 339 7.17 19.75 13.89
C SER A 339 7.17 18.65 14.96
N VAL A 340 8.09 17.70 14.87
CA VAL A 340 8.23 16.63 15.88
C VAL A 340 8.66 17.19 17.23
N ARG A 341 9.62 18.13 17.26
CA ARG A 341 10.02 18.80 18.51
C ARG A 341 8.86 19.57 19.15
N ALA A 342 7.98 20.17 18.35
CA ALA A 342 6.80 20.90 18.82
C ALA A 342 5.72 20.01 19.46
N LEU A 343 5.76 18.68 19.27
CA LEU A 343 4.92 17.72 19.99
C LEU A 343 5.29 17.67 21.49
N ASN A 344 4.93 18.71 22.24
CA ASN A 344 5.26 18.90 23.66
C ASN A 344 4.02 19.18 24.52
N SER A 345 2.83 19.15 23.93
CA SER A 345 1.55 19.31 24.63
C SER A 345 0.45 18.55 23.91
N SER A 346 -0.57 18.12 24.68
CA SER A 346 -1.77 17.45 24.14
C SER A 346 -2.44 18.25 23.02
N TYR A 347 -2.51 19.57 23.17
CA TYR A 347 -3.10 20.46 22.17
C TYR A 347 -2.41 20.37 20.80
N ILE A 348 -1.08 20.39 20.75
CA ILE A 348 -0.34 20.27 19.48
C ILE A 348 -0.52 18.85 18.90
N CYS A 349 -0.54 17.82 19.74
CA CYS A 349 -0.85 16.45 19.29
C CYS A 349 -2.24 16.34 18.64
N ASP A 350 -3.21 17.13 19.10
CA ASP A 350 -4.55 17.18 18.53
C ASP A 350 -4.63 17.98 17.22
N GLN A 351 -3.72 18.93 17.00
CA GLN A 351 -3.61 19.65 15.73
C GLN A 351 -2.90 18.83 14.65
N GLU A 352 -1.96 17.97 15.04
CA GLU A 352 -1.11 17.18 14.14
C GLU A 352 -1.21 15.67 14.40
N PRO A 353 -2.42 15.07 14.36
CA PRO A 353 -2.61 13.68 14.76
C PRO A 353 -1.90 12.68 13.83
N ASP A 354 -1.87 12.95 12.52
CA ASP A 354 -1.22 12.09 11.53
C ASP A 354 0.29 12.02 11.73
N LEU A 355 0.92 13.14 12.10
CA LEU A 355 2.33 13.21 12.43
C LEU A 355 2.64 12.42 13.72
N VAL A 356 1.78 12.54 14.74
CA VAL A 356 1.92 11.75 15.98
C VAL A 356 1.87 10.26 15.67
N GLU A 357 0.89 9.82 14.87
CA GLU A 357 0.76 8.42 14.46
C GLU A 357 1.98 7.94 13.68
N ALA A 358 2.44 8.71 12.69
CA ALA A 358 3.60 8.36 11.89
C ALA A 358 4.87 8.24 12.75
N TYR A 359 5.15 9.21 13.62
CA TYR A 359 6.35 9.24 14.45
C TYR A 359 6.36 8.13 15.51
N THR A 360 5.23 7.90 16.18
CA THR A 360 5.13 6.84 17.20
C THR A 360 5.17 5.44 16.58
N ASN A 361 4.56 5.23 15.42
CA ASN A 361 4.67 3.98 14.68
C ASN A 361 6.10 3.73 14.16
N PHE A 362 6.80 4.77 13.69
CA PHE A 362 8.21 4.68 13.32
C PHE A 362 9.07 4.26 14.52
N ALA A 363 8.91 4.94 15.67
CA ALA A 363 9.65 4.61 16.88
C ALA A 363 9.35 3.19 17.41
N SER A 364 8.10 2.74 17.31
CA SER A 364 7.68 1.38 17.63
C SER A 364 8.37 0.35 16.73
N THR A 365 8.33 0.57 15.42
CA THR A 365 9.02 -0.29 14.45
C THR A 365 10.53 -0.32 14.71
N PHE A 366 11.14 0.84 14.95
CA PHE A 366 12.57 0.94 15.28
C PHE A 366 12.93 0.10 16.50
N VAL A 367 12.14 0.15 17.57
CA VAL A 367 12.36 -0.64 18.78
C VAL A 367 12.22 -2.14 18.53
N ARG A 368 11.21 -2.54 17.75
CA ARG A 368 10.92 -3.95 17.47
C ARG A 368 11.93 -4.61 16.53
N THR A 369 12.43 -3.90 15.53
CA THR A 369 13.22 -4.51 14.44
C THR A 369 14.71 -4.24 14.53
N SER A 370 15.13 -3.18 15.22
CA SER A 370 16.55 -2.87 15.35
C SER A 370 17.27 -3.81 16.31
N ARG A 371 18.55 -4.03 16.03
CA ARG A 371 19.43 -4.82 16.89
C ARG A 371 19.68 -4.13 18.23
N LYS A 372 19.96 -4.92 19.27
CA LYS A 372 20.08 -4.41 20.65
C LYS A 372 21.20 -3.38 20.80
N GLU A 373 22.27 -3.53 20.03
CA GLU A 373 23.40 -2.60 19.97
C GLU A 373 22.97 -1.23 19.40
N VAL A 374 22.14 -1.25 18.35
CA VAL A 374 21.57 -0.04 17.73
C VAL A 374 20.60 0.65 18.69
N LEU A 375 19.76 -0.13 19.39
CA LEU A 375 18.86 0.40 20.41
C LEU A 375 19.63 1.03 21.57
N ALA A 376 20.68 0.36 22.07
CA ALA A 376 21.53 0.88 23.12
C ALA A 376 22.20 2.21 22.74
N ALA A 377 22.67 2.33 21.49
CA ALA A 377 23.25 3.57 20.96
C ALA A 377 22.22 4.70 20.79
N SER A 378 20.92 4.38 20.75
CA SER A 378 19.82 5.33 20.51
C SER A 378 19.19 5.88 21.79
N GLY A 379 19.83 5.72 22.95
CA GLY A 379 19.21 6.00 24.26
C GLY A 379 18.59 7.40 24.41
N ALA A 380 19.31 8.44 24.01
CA ALA A 380 18.80 9.81 24.06
C ALA A 380 17.59 10.05 23.14
N LEU A 381 17.60 9.43 21.94
CA LEU A 381 16.48 9.53 20.99
C LEU A 381 15.25 8.80 21.53
N LEU A 382 15.46 7.60 22.07
CA LEU A 382 14.40 6.79 22.68
C LEU A 382 13.81 7.46 23.92
N GLU A 383 14.62 8.16 24.72
CA GLU A 383 14.12 8.94 25.85
C GLU A 383 13.19 10.06 25.38
N VAL A 384 13.61 10.84 24.39
CA VAL A 384 12.81 11.94 23.83
C VAL A 384 11.52 11.41 23.19
N SER A 385 11.59 10.35 22.38
CA SER A 385 10.39 9.74 21.77
C SER A 385 9.44 9.18 22.81
N PHE A 386 9.95 8.55 23.88
CA PHE A 386 9.15 8.02 24.97
C PHE A 386 8.41 9.11 25.74
N GLN A 387 9.08 10.22 26.07
CA GLN A 387 8.45 11.38 26.71
C GLN A 387 7.37 12.00 25.82
N LYS A 388 7.64 12.15 24.52
CA LYS A 388 6.65 12.65 23.55
C LYS A 388 5.44 11.75 23.46
N ALA A 389 5.64 10.44 23.38
CA ALA A 389 4.55 9.47 23.35
C ALA A 389 3.71 9.52 24.62
N ALA A 390 4.33 9.66 25.80
CA ALA A 390 3.61 9.84 27.06
C ALA A 390 2.68 11.07 27.02
N ILE A 391 3.14 12.19 26.46
CA ILE A 391 2.30 13.38 26.26
C ILE A 391 1.17 13.08 25.27
N CYS A 392 1.48 12.45 24.13
CA CYS A 392 0.52 12.12 23.07
C CYS A 392 -0.62 11.20 23.54
N CYS A 393 -0.40 10.38 24.57
CA CYS A 393 -1.47 9.58 25.18
C CYS A 393 -2.65 10.42 25.72
N THR A 394 -2.38 11.69 26.06
CA THR A 394 -3.37 12.62 26.59
C THR A 394 -4.13 13.40 25.50
N ALA A 395 -3.74 13.26 24.22
CA ALA A 395 -4.45 13.84 23.08
C ALA A 395 -5.93 13.42 23.09
N MET A 396 -6.83 14.27 22.62
CA MET A 396 -8.24 13.91 22.39
C MET A 396 -8.40 13.04 21.14
N HIS A 397 -7.54 13.22 20.13
CA HIS A 397 -7.56 12.44 18.91
C HIS A 397 -7.30 10.95 19.21
N ARG A 398 -8.21 10.08 18.76
CA ARG A 398 -8.21 8.65 19.11
C ARG A 398 -7.01 7.92 18.53
N GLY A 399 -6.70 8.11 17.24
CA GLY A 399 -5.63 7.39 16.56
C GLY A 399 -4.26 7.73 17.15
N ALA A 400 -3.88 9.00 17.11
CA ALA A 400 -2.70 9.57 17.80
C ALA A 400 -2.48 9.02 19.23
N ALA A 401 -3.50 9.06 20.11
CA ALA A 401 -3.35 8.55 21.47
C ALA A 401 -3.12 7.03 21.52
N LEU A 402 -3.80 6.25 20.67
CA LEU A 402 -3.63 4.79 20.61
C LEU A 402 -2.27 4.40 20.04
N ALA A 403 -1.79 5.08 19.00
CA ALA A 403 -0.47 4.86 18.43
C ALA A 403 0.64 5.13 19.47
N ALA A 404 0.51 6.24 20.21
CA ALA A 404 1.42 6.56 21.30
C ALA A 404 1.41 5.51 22.42
N MET A 405 0.23 5.05 22.85
CA MET A 405 0.12 3.96 23.84
C MET A 405 0.70 2.64 23.32
N SER A 406 0.50 2.31 22.05
CA SER A 406 1.05 1.12 21.41
C SER A 406 2.58 1.16 21.41
N TYR A 407 3.17 2.30 21.08
CA TYR A 407 4.62 2.47 21.13
C TYR A 407 5.18 2.29 22.54
N LEU A 408 4.56 2.93 23.55
CA LEU A 408 4.97 2.76 24.94
C LEU A 408 4.86 1.30 25.41
N SER A 409 3.81 0.59 25.02
CA SER A 409 3.66 -0.85 25.30
C SER A 409 4.78 -1.65 24.65
N CYS A 410 5.02 -1.43 23.35
CA CYS A 410 6.09 -2.09 22.60
C CYS A 410 7.46 -1.88 23.25
N PHE A 411 7.80 -0.64 23.64
CA PHE A 411 9.08 -0.35 24.31
C PHE A 411 9.24 -1.10 25.64
N LEU A 412 8.17 -1.13 26.45
CA LEU A 412 8.21 -1.82 27.74
C LEU A 412 8.23 -3.34 27.58
N GLU A 413 7.52 -3.88 26.59
CA GLU A 413 7.51 -5.31 26.26
C GLU A 413 8.88 -5.79 25.78
N GLU A 414 9.55 -5.06 24.89
CA GLU A 414 10.91 -5.37 24.43
C GLU A 414 11.94 -5.28 25.57
N CYS A 415 11.80 -4.28 26.44
CA CYS A 415 12.61 -4.17 27.66
C CYS A 415 12.43 -5.40 28.57
N LEU A 416 11.18 -5.80 28.81
CA LEU A 416 10.85 -6.96 29.65
C LEU A 416 11.34 -8.29 29.03
N ALA A 417 11.11 -8.50 27.73
CA ALA A 417 11.57 -9.66 26.99
C ALA A 417 13.11 -9.78 27.05
N SER A 418 13.80 -8.65 26.87
CA SER A 418 15.26 -8.60 26.95
C SER A 418 15.78 -8.81 28.38
N LEU A 419 15.08 -8.34 29.42
CA LEU A 419 15.44 -8.58 30.83
C LEU A 419 15.26 -10.04 31.25
N LEU A 420 14.17 -10.68 30.84
CA LEU A 420 13.91 -12.10 31.15
C LEU A 420 14.96 -13.04 30.54
N GLY A 421 15.67 -12.60 29.49
CA GLY A 421 16.78 -13.32 28.90
C GLY A 421 18.08 -13.31 29.72
N TYR A 422 18.19 -12.48 30.77
CA TYR A 422 19.37 -12.43 31.64
C TYR A 422 19.13 -13.14 32.97
N THR A 423 20.04 -14.05 33.30
CA THR A 423 20.13 -14.71 34.61
C THR A 423 21.21 -14.10 35.51
N THR A 424 21.96 -13.11 35.02
CA THR A 424 23.13 -12.47 35.68
C THR A 424 23.06 -10.94 35.58
N SER A 425 24.04 -10.22 36.15
CA SER A 425 24.11 -8.76 36.17
C SER A 425 24.05 -8.14 34.78
N ILE A 426 23.24 -7.08 34.63
CA ILE A 426 23.04 -6.36 33.37
C ILE A 426 24.34 -5.66 32.95
N PRO A 427 24.88 -5.91 31.75
CA PRO A 427 26.08 -5.25 31.28
C PRO A 427 25.87 -3.74 31.11
N GLU A 428 26.85 -2.93 31.54
CA GLU A 428 26.88 -1.49 31.26
C GLU A 428 26.91 -1.25 29.74
N GLY A 429 26.16 -0.26 29.26
CA GLY A 429 26.01 0.02 27.82
C GLY A 429 25.08 -0.93 27.06
N SER A 430 24.44 -1.90 27.73
CA SER A 430 23.43 -2.75 27.10
C SER A 430 22.10 -2.01 26.87
N PHE A 431 21.27 -2.54 25.97
CA PHE A 431 19.89 -2.08 25.77
C PHE A 431 19.10 -2.05 27.08
N ASN A 432 19.27 -3.05 27.95
CA ASN A 432 18.57 -3.13 29.24
C ASN A 432 18.98 -2.00 30.18
N ALA A 433 20.29 -1.69 30.27
CA ALA A 433 20.77 -0.58 31.09
C ALA A 433 20.20 0.76 30.59
N MET A 434 20.23 0.98 29.28
CA MET A 434 19.64 2.16 28.64
C MET A 434 18.13 2.25 28.90
N ALA A 435 17.38 1.16 28.70
CA ALA A 435 15.93 1.16 28.88
C ALA A 435 15.54 1.42 30.34
N ILE A 436 16.27 0.86 31.31
CA ILE A 436 16.08 1.17 32.73
C ILE A 436 16.31 2.65 33.01
N GLN A 437 17.36 3.24 32.44
CA GLN A 437 17.64 4.67 32.57
C GLN A 437 16.48 5.52 32.03
N VAL A 438 16.02 5.25 30.81
CA VAL A 438 14.88 5.96 30.20
C VAL A 438 13.62 5.88 31.07
N ILE A 439 13.28 4.67 31.54
CA ILE A 439 12.10 4.45 32.40
C ILE A 439 12.29 5.17 33.74
N SER A 440 13.50 5.19 34.30
CA SER A 440 13.77 5.84 35.59
C SER A 440 13.59 7.36 35.53
N HIS A 441 13.98 8.00 34.41
CA HIS A 441 13.84 9.43 34.22
C HIS A 441 12.43 9.84 33.79
N SER A 442 11.77 9.03 32.97
CA SER A 442 10.51 9.40 32.30
C SER A 442 9.26 8.69 32.87
N GLY A 443 9.44 7.71 33.76
CA GLY A 443 8.37 6.82 34.23
C GLY A 443 7.29 7.50 35.08
N GLU A 444 7.64 8.50 35.88
CA GLU A 444 6.64 9.25 36.66
C GLU A 444 5.69 10.03 35.74
N GLY A 445 6.25 10.75 34.76
CA GLY A 445 5.49 11.47 33.74
C GLY A 445 4.60 10.53 32.92
N LEU A 446 5.11 9.34 32.56
CA LEU A 446 4.33 8.31 31.90
C LEU A 446 3.10 7.90 32.72
N VAL A 447 3.29 7.51 33.98
CA VAL A 447 2.18 7.05 34.84
C VAL A 447 1.14 8.15 35.01
N SER A 448 1.58 9.40 35.23
CA SER A 448 0.69 10.55 35.34
C SER A 448 -0.15 10.74 34.07
N ASN A 449 0.50 10.76 32.91
CA ASN A 449 -0.17 10.98 31.63
C ASN A 449 -1.11 9.83 31.24
N VAL A 450 -0.74 8.58 31.53
CA VAL A 450 -1.61 7.42 31.28
C VAL A 450 -2.83 7.45 32.20
N VAL A 451 -2.66 7.79 33.49
CA VAL A 451 -3.78 7.96 34.41
C VAL A 451 -4.68 9.09 33.94
N TYR A 452 -4.13 10.24 33.53
CA TYR A 452 -4.90 11.34 32.99
C TYR A 452 -5.68 10.94 31.73
N ALA A 453 -5.04 10.23 30.80
CA ALA A 453 -5.67 9.71 29.58
C ALA A 453 -6.83 8.74 29.86
N LEU A 454 -6.71 7.93 30.92
CA LEU A 454 -7.73 6.98 31.36
C LEU A 454 -8.89 7.63 32.12
N LEU A 455 -8.69 8.82 32.68
CA LEU A 455 -9.73 9.62 33.34
C LEU A 455 -10.43 10.60 32.38
N GLY A 456 -9.93 10.72 31.15
CA GLY A 456 -10.44 11.63 30.11
C GLY A 456 -11.61 11.07 29.26
N VAL A 457 -12.07 11.89 28.31
CA VAL A 457 -13.33 11.75 27.55
C VAL A 457 -13.39 10.51 26.62
N SER A 458 -12.29 9.76 26.45
CA SER A 458 -12.16 8.61 25.54
C SER A 458 -11.68 7.32 26.22
N ALA A 459 -11.81 7.25 27.55
CA ALA A 459 -11.33 6.18 28.42
C ALA A 459 -11.63 4.75 27.93
N MET A 460 -12.87 4.42 27.54
CA MET A 460 -13.25 3.04 27.21
C MET A 460 -12.46 2.43 26.04
N SER A 461 -12.09 3.23 25.03
CA SER A 461 -11.28 2.73 23.92
C SER A 461 -9.80 2.54 24.25
N ARG A 462 -9.32 3.22 25.29
CA ARG A 462 -7.92 3.24 25.75
C ARG A 462 -7.65 2.18 26.82
N VAL A 463 -8.69 1.67 27.48
CA VAL A 463 -8.60 0.69 28.58
C VAL A 463 -7.93 -0.62 28.15
N ASN A 464 -8.24 -1.15 26.97
CA ASN A 464 -7.63 -2.41 26.49
C ASN A 464 -6.13 -2.27 26.25
N THR A 465 -5.70 -1.22 25.54
CA THR A 465 -4.27 -0.95 25.29
C THR A 465 -3.52 -0.57 26.57
N SER A 466 -4.17 0.16 27.48
CA SER A 466 -3.59 0.52 28.79
C SER A 466 -3.47 -0.67 29.75
N PHE A 467 -4.21 -1.76 29.55
CA PHE A 467 -4.11 -2.97 30.37
C PHE A 467 -2.76 -3.68 30.15
N ASN A 468 -2.27 -3.74 28.91
CA ASN A 468 -0.93 -4.23 28.59
C ASN A 468 0.15 -3.37 29.26
N LEU A 469 -0.03 -2.05 29.26
CA LEU A 469 0.85 -1.10 29.93
C LEU A 469 0.92 -1.32 31.46
N LYS A 470 -0.23 -1.61 32.09
CA LYS A 470 -0.29 -1.90 33.54
C LYS A 470 0.45 -3.18 33.91
N TYR A 471 0.38 -4.24 33.08
CA TYR A 471 1.13 -5.47 33.32
C TYR A 471 2.64 -5.24 33.26
N ALA A 472 3.11 -4.48 32.27
CA ALA A 472 4.52 -4.15 32.13
C ALA A 472 5.05 -3.28 33.29
N ILE A 473 4.29 -2.27 33.70
CA ILE A 473 4.64 -1.39 34.85
C ILE A 473 4.60 -2.15 36.19
N PHE A 474 3.62 -3.04 36.38
CA PHE A 474 3.48 -3.83 37.61
C PHE A 474 4.60 -4.87 37.76
N PHE A 475 5.03 -5.50 36.66
CA PHE A 475 6.17 -6.42 36.67
C PHE A 475 7.50 -5.71 37.00
N TYR A 476 7.73 -4.50 36.46
CA TYR A 476 8.94 -3.73 36.76
C TYR A 476 9.06 -3.39 38.26
N LYS A 477 7.95 -3.07 38.94
CA LYS A 477 7.96 -2.81 40.39
C LYS A 477 8.39 -4.02 41.22
N LYS A 478 8.23 -5.24 40.69
CA LYS A 478 8.64 -6.50 41.35
C LYS A 478 10.15 -6.80 41.22
N TYR A 479 10.82 -6.24 40.22
CA TYR A 479 12.27 -6.42 39.97
C TYR A 479 13.13 -5.23 40.46
N LYS A 480 12.50 -4.19 41.02
CA LYS A 480 13.19 -3.08 41.71
C LYS A 480 13.52 -3.39 43.18
N TYR A 481 13.17 -4.58 43.67
CA TYR A 481 13.45 -5.08 45.02
C TYR A 481 14.13 -6.44 44.99
#